data_AF-A0A7S2EFH9-F1
#
_entry.id   AF-A0A7S2EFH9-F1
#
_cell.length_a   1.000
_cell.length_b   1.000
_cell.length_c   1.000
_cell.angle_alpha   90.00
_cell.angle_beta   90.00
_cell.angle_gamma   90.00
#
_symmetry.space_group_name_H-M   'P 1'
#
loop_
_entity.id
_entity.type
_entity.pdbx_description
1 polymer ?
#
loop_
_entity_poly.entity_id
_entity_poly.type
_entity_poly.pdbx_seq_one_letter_code
_entity_poly.pdbx_strand_id
1 'polypeptide(L)'
;HMLSGAVPREAVELMVASAYSDPAPFEAPATPVSGFLRFLSLLASHDWARQPLIVDPQGHIGADKRAEIMNRFELIRGADYRGGPPMFVITPGDVEIAEAAPTPSGGKQGGDDSRFSYLTPGYTHTQPEQVILLRAVALAKRSEQFLIQRLIHHDDNDRLGWSSAFLEGSSSLKSYSALLRINADLVTDNGCSTTSGAFEFKDVDNERASPFTQCVKRRHLGPKPLRRNLYKNLNKSRESVLHGWQPVESLLRTLRERFGTFAVFFCNELSPEVIAVLWRPGVFEAQRFTTVDSEYKRPVEDQWKEDSLVVTNQDDIIREIRHLARDIVVDIKVLDDKSIKPA
;
A
#
# COMPACT_ATOMS: atom_id res chain seq x y z
N HIS A 1 9.14 2.26 -4.47
CA HIS A 1 9.24 2.00 -3.01
C HIS A 1 8.41 0.81 -2.48
N MET A 2 7.89 -0.10 -3.33
CA MET A 2 7.07 -1.26 -2.91
C MET A 2 5.82 -0.97 -2.04
N LEU A 3 5.27 0.25 -2.07
CA LEU A 3 4.11 0.66 -1.25
C LEU A 3 2.78 0.65 -2.02
N SER A 4 2.78 0.50 -3.34
CA SER A 4 1.58 0.71 -4.17
C SER A 4 0.44 -0.27 -3.88
N GLY A 5 0.75 -1.48 -3.41
CA GLY A 5 -0.28 -2.44 -3.02
C GLY A 5 -0.64 -2.44 -1.54
N ALA A 6 -0.18 -1.43 -0.82
CA ALA A 6 -0.34 -1.28 0.62
C ALA A 6 -0.93 0.09 1.01
N VAL A 7 -0.79 1.09 0.13
CA VAL A 7 -1.45 2.38 0.21
C VAL A 7 -2.52 2.43 -0.89
N PRO A 8 -3.80 2.64 -0.56
CA PRO A 8 -4.87 2.73 -1.56
C PRO A 8 -4.57 3.82 -2.60
N ARG A 9 -4.88 3.52 -3.87
CA ARG A 9 -4.61 4.46 -4.97
C ARG A 9 -5.40 5.75 -4.80
N GLU A 10 -6.65 5.63 -4.38
CA GLU A 10 -7.56 6.73 -4.14
C GLU A 10 -7.04 7.64 -3.03
N ALA A 11 -6.40 7.09 -2.00
CA ALA A 11 -5.75 7.89 -0.96
C ALA A 11 -4.62 8.75 -1.53
N VAL A 12 -3.81 8.20 -2.43
CA VAL A 12 -2.75 8.95 -3.13
C VAL A 12 -3.35 10.06 -4.01
N GLU A 13 -4.40 9.74 -4.77
CA GLU A 13 -5.09 10.71 -5.64
C GLU A 13 -5.71 11.86 -4.82
N LEU A 14 -6.32 11.56 -3.66
CA LEU A 14 -6.89 12.55 -2.75
C LEU A 14 -5.82 13.44 -2.10
N MET A 15 -4.67 12.88 -1.72
CA MET A 15 -3.55 13.67 -1.22
C MET A 15 -3.01 14.63 -2.29
N VAL A 16 -2.90 14.17 -3.54
CA VAL A 16 -2.53 15.05 -4.65
C VAL A 16 -3.60 16.12 -4.85
N ALA A 17 -4.89 15.76 -4.85
CA ALA A 17 -5.98 16.74 -4.97
C ALA A 17 -5.93 17.80 -3.85
N SER A 18 -5.63 17.40 -2.61
CA SER A 18 -5.43 18.29 -1.47
C SER A 18 -4.29 19.29 -1.72
N ALA A 19 -3.15 18.82 -2.21
CA ALA A 19 -2.00 19.69 -2.53
C ALA A 19 -2.30 20.78 -3.58
N TYR A 20 -3.32 20.60 -4.41
CA TYR A 20 -3.79 21.59 -5.38
C TYR A 20 -4.95 22.44 -4.87
N SER A 21 -5.81 21.89 -4.02
CA SER A 21 -7.05 22.51 -3.57
C SER A 21 -6.88 23.38 -2.33
N ASP A 22 -5.92 23.02 -1.46
CA ASP A 22 -5.54 23.80 -0.28
C ASP A 22 -4.04 24.14 -0.36
N PRO A 23 -3.64 25.06 -1.26
CA PRO A 23 -2.23 25.29 -1.56
C PRO A 23 -1.51 26.14 -0.50
N ALA A 24 -2.23 26.66 0.50
CA ALA A 24 -1.68 27.53 1.51
C ALA A 24 -0.45 26.90 2.21
N PRO A 25 0.61 27.67 2.51
CA PRO A 25 0.74 29.13 2.38
C PRO A 25 1.17 29.63 0.99
N PHE A 26 1.16 28.78 -0.04
CA PHE A 26 1.61 29.11 -1.39
C PHE A 26 0.46 29.08 -2.41
N GLU A 27 0.79 29.25 -3.69
CA GLU A 27 -0.16 29.05 -4.80
C GLU A 27 -0.25 27.60 -5.24
N ALA A 28 -1.33 27.28 -5.95
CA ALA A 28 -1.55 25.96 -6.54
C ALA A 28 -0.38 25.57 -7.46
N PRO A 29 0.10 24.31 -7.42
CA PRO A 29 1.29 23.93 -8.17
C PRO A 29 1.10 24.07 -9.68
N ALA A 30 1.91 24.92 -10.33
CA ALA A 30 1.83 25.15 -11.78
C ALA A 30 2.58 24.11 -12.65
N THR A 31 3.34 23.19 -12.02
CA THR A 31 4.13 22.18 -12.74
C THR A 31 3.98 20.80 -12.10
N PRO A 32 4.19 19.70 -12.85
CA PRO A 32 4.19 18.36 -12.26
C PRO A 32 5.27 18.18 -11.18
N VAL A 33 6.41 18.84 -11.32
CA VAL A 33 7.51 18.77 -10.35
C VAL A 33 7.13 19.45 -9.03
N SER A 34 6.56 20.67 -9.10
CA SER A 34 6.09 21.34 -7.89
C SER A 34 4.92 20.59 -7.23
N GLY A 35 4.01 20.01 -8.03
CA GLY A 35 2.93 19.15 -7.51
C GLY A 35 3.46 17.91 -6.79
N PHE A 36 4.47 17.24 -7.36
CA PHE A 36 5.10 16.08 -6.73
C PHE A 36 5.82 16.43 -5.42
N LEU A 37 6.58 17.53 -5.38
CA LEU A 37 7.23 18.00 -4.15
C LEU A 37 6.20 18.37 -3.07
N ARG A 38 5.08 18.98 -3.45
CA ARG A 38 3.98 19.30 -2.53
C ARG A 38 3.33 18.05 -1.95
N PHE A 39 3.10 17.04 -2.77
CA PHE A 39 2.61 15.74 -2.32
C PHE A 39 3.58 15.10 -1.30
N LEU A 40 4.88 15.09 -1.60
CA LEU A 40 5.89 14.57 -0.66
C LEU A 40 5.90 15.35 0.64
N SER A 41 5.85 16.69 0.56
CA SER A 41 5.80 17.57 1.72
C SER A 41 4.58 17.31 2.59
N LEU A 42 3.38 17.24 1.98
CA LEU A 42 2.14 16.89 2.67
C LEU A 42 2.24 15.53 3.38
N LEU A 43 2.70 14.49 2.67
CA LEU A 43 2.88 13.16 3.26
C LEU A 43 3.88 13.17 4.42
N ALA A 44 4.94 13.97 4.31
CA ALA A 44 6.01 14.08 5.28
C ALA A 44 5.63 14.89 6.54
N SER A 45 4.93 16.01 6.36
CA SER A 45 4.70 16.99 7.43
C SER A 45 3.33 16.89 8.09
N HIS A 46 2.33 16.28 7.43
CA HIS A 46 0.99 16.15 7.99
C HIS A 46 1.01 15.31 9.28
N ASP A 47 0.36 15.82 10.34
CA ASP A 47 0.23 15.09 11.60
C ASP A 47 -0.93 14.11 11.53
N TRP A 48 -0.66 12.96 10.93
CA TRP A 48 -1.62 11.87 10.75
C TRP A 48 -2.25 11.36 12.05
N ALA A 49 -1.61 11.56 13.21
CA ALA A 49 -2.13 11.12 14.50
C ALA A 49 -3.12 12.14 15.10
N ARG A 50 -2.95 13.43 14.81
CA ARG A 50 -3.71 14.52 15.45
C ARG A 50 -4.66 15.25 14.52
N GLN A 51 -4.54 15.08 13.21
CA GLN A 51 -5.35 15.82 12.25
C GLN A 51 -5.87 14.91 11.14
N PRO A 52 -7.18 14.92 10.85
CA PRO A 52 -7.71 14.31 9.64
C PRO A 52 -7.30 15.15 8.41
N LEU A 53 -7.10 14.50 7.28
CA LEU A 53 -6.95 15.18 6.00
C LEU A 53 -8.33 15.33 5.34
N ILE A 54 -8.87 16.55 5.34
CA ILE A 54 -10.18 16.84 4.72
C ILE A 54 -9.94 17.33 3.30
N VAL A 55 -10.34 16.55 2.30
CA VAL A 55 -10.13 16.83 0.88
C VAL A 55 -11.46 17.25 0.26
N ASP A 56 -11.62 18.55 0.04
CA ASP A 56 -12.86 19.14 -0.46
C ASP A 56 -12.56 20.24 -1.51
N PRO A 57 -12.20 19.86 -2.75
CA PRO A 57 -11.86 20.81 -3.81
C PRO A 57 -13.00 21.75 -4.21
N GLN A 58 -14.24 21.34 -3.95
CA GLN A 58 -15.45 22.05 -4.38
C GLN A 58 -16.12 22.85 -3.25
N GLY A 59 -15.58 22.79 -2.02
CA GLY A 59 -16.10 23.54 -0.88
C GLY A 59 -17.46 23.05 -0.40
N HIS A 60 -17.77 21.77 -0.54
CA HIS A 60 -19.03 21.18 -0.10
C HIS A 60 -19.13 21.02 1.43
N ILE A 61 -17.98 20.99 2.13
CA ILE A 61 -17.91 20.79 3.59
C ILE A 61 -17.78 22.15 4.28
N GLY A 62 -18.91 22.64 4.80
CA GLY A 62 -18.98 23.85 5.62
C GLY A 62 -18.32 23.72 6.99
N ALA A 63 -18.17 24.86 7.70
CA ALA A 63 -17.46 24.94 8.98
C ALA A 63 -18.04 24.02 10.07
N ASP A 64 -19.37 23.96 10.19
CA ASP A 64 -20.06 23.11 11.18
C ASP A 64 -19.73 21.62 10.96
N LYS A 65 -19.73 21.20 9.68
CA LYS A 65 -19.39 19.83 9.30
C LYS A 65 -17.91 19.52 9.54
N ARG A 66 -17.01 20.49 9.34
CA ARG A 66 -15.58 20.34 9.68
C ARG A 66 -15.37 20.16 11.18
N ALA A 67 -16.10 20.91 12.02
CA ALA A 67 -16.05 20.73 13.46
C ALA A 67 -16.58 19.34 13.88
N GLU A 68 -17.65 18.87 13.25
CA GLU A 68 -18.17 17.51 13.47
C GLU A 68 -17.14 16.43 13.08
N ILE A 69 -16.49 16.57 11.92
CA ILE A 69 -15.41 15.67 11.48
C ILE A 69 -14.29 15.63 12.52
N MET A 70 -13.87 16.79 13.03
CA MET A 70 -12.79 16.87 14.02
C MET A 70 -13.18 16.19 15.34
N ASN A 71 -14.36 16.51 15.89
CA ASN A 71 -14.86 15.88 17.12
C ASN A 71 -14.95 14.36 16.98
N ARG A 72 -15.40 13.88 15.82
CA ARG A 72 -15.48 12.44 15.54
C ARG A 72 -14.09 11.82 15.42
N PHE A 73 -13.17 12.48 14.73
CA PHE A 73 -11.79 12.04 14.61
C PHE A 73 -11.13 11.89 15.99
N GLU A 74 -11.27 12.89 16.86
CA GLU A 74 -10.74 12.86 18.24
C GLU A 74 -11.33 11.71 19.06
N LEU A 75 -12.65 11.49 18.95
CA LEU A 75 -13.32 10.37 19.58
C LEU A 75 -12.79 9.01 19.11
N ILE A 76 -12.54 8.85 17.81
CA ILE A 76 -11.96 7.63 17.22
C ILE A 76 -10.51 7.44 17.68
N ARG A 77 -9.73 8.52 17.72
CA ARG A 77 -8.32 8.51 18.12
C ARG A 77 -8.12 8.08 19.56
N GLY A 78 -9.05 8.46 20.43
CA GLY A 78 -8.97 8.23 21.87
C GLY A 78 -7.82 9.00 22.54
N ALA A 79 -7.59 8.73 23.82
CA ALA A 79 -6.60 9.46 24.64
C ALA A 79 -5.15 9.34 24.11
N ASP A 80 -4.82 8.20 23.48
CA ASP A 80 -3.46 7.88 23.01
C ASP A 80 -3.20 8.26 21.55
N TYR A 81 -4.18 8.81 20.84
CA TYR A 81 -4.09 9.17 19.41
C TYR A 81 -3.75 8.01 18.46
N ARG A 82 -4.07 6.79 18.86
CA ARG A 82 -3.75 5.55 18.11
C ARG A 82 -4.98 4.80 17.62
N GLY A 83 -6.17 5.18 18.06
CA GLY A 83 -7.41 4.53 17.66
C GLY A 83 -7.80 4.85 16.21
N GLY A 84 -8.36 3.87 15.51
CA GLY A 84 -8.81 4.01 14.13
C GLY A 84 -7.71 4.01 13.07
N PRO A 85 -8.06 4.21 11.80
CA PRO A 85 -7.15 4.03 10.67
C PRO A 85 -6.02 5.07 10.68
N PRO A 86 -4.76 4.69 10.56
CA PRO A 86 -3.63 5.59 10.81
C PRO A 86 -3.54 6.73 9.79
N MET A 87 -4.01 6.50 8.56
CA MET A 87 -4.24 7.52 7.55
C MET A 87 -5.74 7.81 7.54
N PHE A 88 -6.13 9.04 7.89
CA PHE A 88 -7.54 9.43 8.00
C PHE A 88 -7.86 10.50 6.97
N VAL A 89 -8.34 10.09 5.80
CA VAL A 89 -8.69 10.99 4.68
C VAL A 89 -10.21 11.01 4.50
N ILE A 90 -10.81 12.20 4.56
CA ILE A 90 -12.26 12.40 4.43
C ILE A 90 -12.54 13.29 3.22
N THR A 91 -13.56 12.92 2.47
CA THR A 91 -14.12 13.62 1.33
C THR A 91 -15.61 13.91 1.55
N PRO A 92 -16.23 14.80 0.77
CA PRO A 92 -17.68 15.03 0.83
C PRO A 92 -18.52 13.77 0.57
N GLY A 93 -17.96 12.76 -0.12
CA GLY A 93 -18.64 11.51 -0.46
C GLY A 93 -18.64 10.46 0.65
N ASP A 94 -17.86 10.65 1.72
CA ASP A 94 -17.65 9.68 2.81
C ASP A 94 -18.79 9.69 3.87
N VAL A 95 -19.98 10.12 3.46
CA VAL A 95 -21.18 10.16 4.28
C VAL A 95 -21.85 8.80 4.22
N GLU A 96 -21.63 7.96 5.23
CA GLU A 96 -22.41 6.72 5.36
C GLU A 96 -23.78 7.05 5.95
N ILE A 97 -24.82 6.75 5.18
CA ILE A 97 -26.19 6.73 5.68
C ILE A 97 -26.30 5.45 6.51
N ALA A 98 -26.48 5.57 7.82
CA ALA A 98 -26.90 4.44 8.65
C ALA A 98 -28.18 3.84 8.06
N GLU A 99 -28.12 2.63 7.51
CA GLU A 99 -29.34 1.83 7.36
C GLU A 99 -29.81 1.52 8.79
N ALA A 100 -31.00 2.03 9.14
CA ALA A 100 -31.61 1.75 10.42
C ALA A 100 -31.69 0.22 10.58
N ALA A 101 -31.10 -0.31 11.65
CA ALA A 101 -31.28 -1.71 12.01
C ALA A 101 -32.79 -2.05 12.01
N PRO A 102 -33.23 -3.19 11.47
CA PRO A 102 -34.64 -3.56 11.49
C PRO A 102 -35.07 -3.70 12.96
N THR A 103 -35.84 -2.73 13.44
CA THR A 103 -36.46 -2.80 14.76
C THR A 103 -37.50 -3.93 14.75
N PRO A 104 -37.49 -4.84 15.74
CA PRO A 104 -38.57 -5.78 15.90
C PRO A 104 -39.84 -5.00 16.25
N SER A 105 -40.85 -5.18 15.40
CA SER A 105 -42.20 -4.63 15.44
C SER A 105 -42.75 -4.28 16.83
N GLY A 106 -43.25 -3.04 16.97
CA GLY A 106 -44.32 -2.73 17.92
C GLY A 106 -44.11 -1.49 18.77
N GLY A 107 -44.35 -0.30 18.20
CA GLY A 107 -44.47 0.93 18.99
C GLY A 107 -44.49 2.17 18.12
N LYS A 108 -45.68 2.74 17.89
CA LYS A 108 -45.81 4.09 17.34
C LYS A 108 -45.35 5.10 18.39
N GLN A 109 -44.27 5.82 18.13
CA GLN A 109 -43.99 7.12 18.73
C GLN A 109 -43.25 7.98 17.71
N GLY A 110 -43.81 9.15 17.42
CA GLY A 110 -43.14 10.18 16.63
C GLY A 110 -42.00 10.80 17.44
N GLY A 111 -40.86 10.95 16.78
CA GLY A 111 -39.66 11.59 17.31
C GLY A 111 -38.59 11.52 16.23
N ASP A 112 -38.20 12.69 15.76
CA ASP A 112 -37.06 13.02 14.90
C ASP A 112 -36.27 11.83 14.32
N ASP A 113 -36.51 11.52 13.04
CA ASP A 113 -35.87 10.46 12.25
C ASP A 113 -34.43 10.88 11.89
N SER A 114 -33.65 11.25 12.90
CA SER A 114 -32.25 11.64 12.82
C SER A 114 -31.42 10.40 12.52
N ARG A 115 -31.46 9.99 11.25
CA ARG A 115 -30.45 9.10 10.66
C ARG A 115 -29.09 9.69 11.00
N PHE A 116 -28.38 9.06 11.94
CA PHE A 116 -27.01 9.42 12.26
C PHE A 116 -26.16 9.13 11.02
N SER A 117 -25.83 10.18 10.27
CA SER A 117 -24.81 10.11 9.21
C SER A 117 -23.47 9.99 9.92
N TYR A 118 -22.83 8.82 9.87
CA TYR A 118 -21.46 8.68 10.35
C TYR A 118 -20.48 8.92 9.19
N LEU A 119 -19.53 9.83 9.41
CA LEU A 119 -18.44 10.08 8.48
C LEU A 119 -17.31 9.12 8.80
N THR A 120 -17.06 8.18 7.90
CA THR A 120 -15.97 7.20 8.01
C THR A 120 -15.12 7.30 6.76
N PRO A 121 -13.77 7.32 6.84
CA PRO A 121 -12.92 7.37 5.65
C PRO A 121 -13.21 6.23 4.67
N GLY A 122 -13.81 6.49 3.51
CA GLY A 122 -14.20 5.42 2.58
C GLY A 122 -12.98 4.65 2.06
N TYR A 123 -11.96 5.38 1.60
CA TYR A 123 -10.77 4.77 0.99
C TYR A 123 -9.66 4.41 1.98
N THR A 124 -9.69 4.94 3.20
CA THR A 124 -8.62 4.71 4.19
C THR A 124 -9.10 4.05 5.49
N HIS A 125 -10.30 3.45 5.51
CA HIS A 125 -10.85 2.79 6.71
C HIS A 125 -10.00 1.61 7.21
N THR A 126 -9.37 0.85 6.32
CA THR A 126 -8.58 -0.37 6.65
C THR A 126 -7.11 -0.27 6.29
N GLN A 127 -6.75 0.58 5.33
CA GLN A 127 -5.39 0.72 4.82
C GLN A 127 -5.01 2.19 4.64
N PRO A 128 -3.72 2.53 4.63
CA PRO A 128 -2.58 1.68 5.00
C PRO A 128 -2.55 1.31 6.49
N GLU A 129 -1.80 0.27 6.83
CA GLU A 129 -1.46 0.01 8.24
C GLU A 129 -0.44 1.02 8.77
N GLN A 130 -0.32 1.13 10.10
CA GLN A 130 0.56 2.11 10.74
C GLN A 130 2.01 1.98 10.28
N VAL A 131 2.53 0.75 10.17
CA VAL A 131 3.91 0.49 9.72
C VAL A 131 4.13 0.95 8.27
N ILE A 132 3.11 0.77 7.42
CA ILE A 132 3.15 1.20 6.02
C ILE A 132 3.14 2.72 5.94
N LEU A 133 2.25 3.39 6.68
CA LEU A 133 2.22 4.86 6.75
C LEU A 133 3.54 5.43 7.26
N LEU A 134 4.07 4.92 8.38
CA LEU A 134 5.33 5.41 8.94
C LEU A 134 6.50 5.26 7.96
N ARG A 135 6.55 4.14 7.22
CA ARG A 135 7.55 3.94 6.15
C ARG A 135 7.33 4.93 5.00
N ALA A 136 6.08 5.17 4.59
CA ALA A 136 5.75 6.15 3.55
C ALA A 136 6.19 7.56 3.94
N VAL A 137 5.88 8.00 5.17
CA VAL A 137 6.28 9.30 5.74
C VAL A 137 7.81 9.43 5.77
N ALA A 138 8.52 8.39 6.24
CA ALA A 138 9.98 8.41 6.31
C ALA A 138 10.64 8.50 4.93
N LEU A 139 10.11 7.76 3.95
CA LEU A 139 10.59 7.82 2.56
C LEU A 139 10.25 9.15 1.91
N ALA A 140 9.07 9.73 2.18
CA ALA A 140 8.67 11.04 1.69
C ALA A 140 9.62 12.13 2.20
N LYS A 141 9.88 12.17 3.51
CA LYS A 141 10.85 13.11 4.13
C LYS A 141 12.22 13.03 3.47
N ARG A 142 12.76 11.81 3.31
CA ARG A 142 14.08 11.61 2.70
C ARG A 142 14.11 12.03 1.24
N SER A 143 13.06 11.69 0.49
CA SER A 143 12.96 12.02 -0.94
C SER A 143 12.81 13.52 -1.15
N GLU A 144 11.95 14.19 -0.36
CA GLU A 144 11.76 15.64 -0.39
C GLU A 144 13.07 16.36 -0.09
N GLN A 145 13.76 16.02 1.01
CA GLN A 145 15.04 16.62 1.38
C GLN A 145 16.09 16.44 0.28
N PHE A 146 16.22 15.23 -0.25
CA PHE A 146 17.18 14.93 -1.33
C PHE A 146 16.89 15.76 -2.59
N LEU A 147 15.63 15.84 -3.01
CA LEU A 147 15.23 16.56 -4.22
C LEU A 147 15.38 18.09 -4.06
N ILE A 148 15.00 18.64 -2.90
CA ILE A 148 15.18 20.07 -2.60
C ILE A 148 16.67 20.42 -2.53
N GLN A 149 17.49 19.60 -1.86
CA GLN A 149 18.92 19.82 -1.78
C GLN A 149 19.55 19.85 -3.19
N ARG A 150 19.10 18.97 -4.09
CA ARG A 150 19.55 18.94 -5.49
C ARG A 150 19.11 20.16 -6.29
N LEU A 151 17.89 20.67 -6.05
CA LEU A 151 17.42 21.91 -6.66
C LEU A 151 18.27 23.12 -6.24
N ILE A 152 18.71 23.15 -4.99
CA ILE A 152 19.53 24.25 -4.45
C ILE A 152 20.99 24.16 -4.92
N HIS A 153 21.58 22.96 -4.91
CA HIS A 153 23.02 22.77 -5.10
C HIS A 153 23.43 22.29 -6.50
N HIS A 154 22.63 22.56 -7.53
CA HIS A 154 22.82 22.19 -8.95
C HIS A 154 24.16 21.51 -9.26
N ASP A 155 24.17 20.17 -9.25
CA ASP A 155 25.38 19.37 -9.45
C ASP A 155 25.30 18.68 -10.82
N ASP A 156 25.94 19.31 -11.81
CA ASP A 156 25.96 18.87 -13.21
C ASP A 156 26.70 17.53 -13.44
N ASN A 157 27.45 17.05 -12.44
CA ASN A 157 28.30 15.87 -12.59
C ASN A 157 27.62 14.54 -12.17
N ASP A 158 26.42 14.57 -11.59
CA ASP A 158 25.75 13.34 -11.15
C ASP A 158 24.93 12.68 -12.26
N ARG A 159 25.42 11.53 -12.73
CA ARG A 159 24.75 10.70 -13.75
C ARG A 159 23.40 10.12 -13.31
N LEU A 160 23.16 9.97 -12.01
CA LEU A 160 21.90 9.44 -11.48
C LEU A 160 20.87 10.58 -11.22
N GLY A 161 21.33 11.80 -10.99
CA GLY A 161 20.46 12.97 -10.78
C GLY A 161 19.31 12.68 -9.82
N TRP A 162 18.07 12.84 -10.29
CA TRP A 162 16.85 12.61 -9.52
C TRP A 162 16.43 11.14 -9.44
N SER A 163 16.99 10.26 -10.29
CA SER A 163 16.54 8.86 -10.39
C SER A 163 16.71 8.12 -9.07
N SER A 164 17.71 8.48 -8.26
CA SER A 164 17.96 7.91 -6.93
C SER A 164 16.76 8.03 -5.97
N ALA A 165 15.90 9.04 -6.13
CA ALA A 165 14.68 9.17 -5.33
C ALA A 165 13.60 8.13 -5.68
N PHE A 166 13.70 7.52 -6.87
CA PHE A 166 12.73 6.57 -7.41
C PHE A 166 13.25 5.12 -7.42
N LEU A 167 14.52 4.91 -7.09
CA LEU A 167 15.17 3.61 -7.08
C LEU A 167 15.11 2.95 -5.69
N GLU A 168 14.67 1.70 -5.63
CA GLU A 168 14.92 0.86 -4.46
C GLU A 168 16.41 0.45 -4.41
N GLY A 169 17.19 1.17 -3.61
CA GLY A 169 18.58 0.77 -3.33
C GLY A 169 18.67 -0.51 -2.52
N SER A 170 19.79 -1.23 -2.65
CA SER A 170 20.06 -2.47 -1.89
C SER A 170 19.97 -2.27 -0.37
N SER A 171 20.23 -1.07 0.13
CA SER A 171 20.06 -0.72 1.55
C SER A 171 18.58 -0.68 1.98
N SER A 172 17.67 -0.23 1.11
CA SER A 172 16.23 -0.24 1.35
C SER A 172 15.71 -1.68 1.47
N LEU A 173 16.17 -2.56 0.57
CA LEU A 173 15.78 -3.98 0.56
C LEU A 173 16.30 -4.76 1.77
N LYS A 174 17.41 -4.35 2.39
CA LYS A 174 17.94 -4.94 3.64
C LYS A 174 17.10 -4.62 4.88
N SER A 175 16.10 -3.73 4.78
CA SER A 175 15.21 -3.38 5.89
C SER A 175 13.97 -4.29 6.00
N TYR A 176 13.92 -5.35 5.19
CA TYR A 176 12.86 -6.37 5.21
C TYR A 176 13.40 -7.66 5.82
N SER A 177 12.52 -8.50 6.33
CA SER A 177 12.85 -9.78 6.96
C SER A 177 13.03 -10.89 5.92
N ALA A 178 12.30 -10.83 4.80
CA ALA A 178 12.51 -11.73 3.67
C ALA A 178 12.13 -11.07 2.34
N LEU A 179 12.70 -11.58 1.25
CA LEU A 179 12.44 -11.14 -0.11
C LEU A 179 12.12 -12.37 -0.98
N LEU A 180 10.97 -12.35 -1.65
CA LEU A 180 10.52 -13.39 -2.57
C LEU A 180 10.68 -12.87 -3.99
N ARG A 181 11.56 -13.48 -4.78
CA ARG A 181 11.79 -13.11 -6.18
C ARG A 181 10.75 -13.78 -7.07
N ILE A 182 9.92 -12.99 -7.74
CA ILE A 182 8.89 -13.49 -8.65
C ILE A 182 9.54 -13.97 -9.95
N ASN A 183 8.96 -15.00 -10.56
CA ASN A 183 9.34 -15.45 -11.88
C ASN A 183 9.11 -14.33 -12.92
N ALA A 184 10.18 -13.89 -13.58
CA ALA A 184 10.15 -12.85 -14.60
C ALA A 184 9.15 -13.14 -15.73
N ASP A 185 8.92 -14.42 -16.03
CA ASP A 185 7.95 -14.83 -17.06
C ASP A 185 6.50 -14.50 -16.71
N LEU A 186 6.20 -14.32 -15.41
CA LEU A 186 4.88 -13.92 -14.91
C LEU A 186 4.72 -12.39 -14.82
N VAL A 187 5.81 -11.63 -14.95
CA VAL A 187 5.78 -10.17 -14.93
C VAL A 187 5.31 -9.66 -16.29
N THR A 188 4.18 -8.95 -16.29
CA THR A 188 3.44 -8.60 -17.51
C THR A 188 4.17 -7.57 -18.39
N ASP A 189 4.80 -6.55 -17.80
CA ASP A 189 5.69 -5.64 -18.51
C ASP A 189 6.58 -4.84 -17.55
N ASN A 190 7.87 -4.71 -17.89
CA ASN A 190 8.84 -3.97 -17.06
C ASN A 190 8.82 -2.46 -17.37
N GLY A 191 8.13 -2.04 -18.43
CA GLY A 191 8.06 -0.64 -18.87
C GLY A 191 7.30 0.31 -17.93
N CYS A 192 6.59 -0.24 -16.94
CA CYS A 192 6.02 0.52 -15.83
C CYS A 192 7.09 0.98 -14.82
N SER A 193 8.25 0.32 -14.81
CA SER A 193 9.36 0.75 -13.98
C SER A 193 10.06 1.93 -14.64
N THR A 194 10.17 3.06 -13.93
CA THR A 194 10.95 4.22 -14.35
C THR A 194 12.44 3.91 -14.57
N THR A 195 12.88 2.73 -14.13
CA THR A 195 14.24 2.20 -14.29
C THR A 195 14.46 1.46 -15.59
N SER A 196 13.39 1.11 -16.32
CA SER A 196 13.47 0.26 -17.51
C SER A 196 14.05 0.98 -18.75
N GLY A 197 14.36 2.27 -18.64
CA GLY A 197 14.98 3.06 -19.72
C GLY A 197 14.10 3.24 -20.96
N ALA A 198 12.87 2.74 -20.94
CA ALA A 198 11.93 2.86 -22.05
C ALA A 198 11.28 4.25 -22.00
N PHE A 199 11.82 5.21 -22.76
CA PHE A 199 11.29 6.57 -22.90
C PHE A 199 10.55 6.80 -24.24
N GLU A 200 10.52 5.78 -25.09
CA GLU A 200 9.95 5.90 -26.43
C GLU A 200 8.42 5.81 -26.40
N PHE A 201 7.78 6.90 -26.80
CA PHE A 201 6.37 6.89 -27.18
C PHE A 201 6.21 6.03 -28.43
N LYS A 202 5.24 5.12 -28.43
CA LYS A 202 4.90 4.33 -29.61
C LYS A 202 3.47 4.62 -30.01
N ASP A 203 3.25 4.71 -31.31
CA ASP A 203 1.90 4.79 -31.87
C ASP A 203 1.29 3.39 -31.80
N VAL A 204 0.28 3.25 -30.95
CA VAL A 204 -0.51 2.02 -30.79
C VAL A 204 -1.95 2.38 -31.15
N ASP A 205 -2.51 1.72 -32.16
CA ASP A 205 -3.88 1.96 -32.63
C ASP A 205 -4.16 3.43 -33.01
N ASN A 206 -3.23 4.09 -33.71
CA ASN A 206 -3.25 5.52 -34.07
C ASN A 206 -3.25 6.51 -32.89
N GLU A 207 -3.00 6.04 -31.66
CA GLU A 207 -2.79 6.90 -30.49
C GLU A 207 -1.33 6.85 -30.04
N ARG A 208 -0.74 8.03 -29.81
CA ARG A 208 0.61 8.15 -29.24
C ARG A 208 0.57 7.76 -27.77
N ALA A 209 1.02 6.55 -27.45
CA ALA A 209 0.94 6.00 -26.10
C ALA A 209 2.28 6.08 -25.38
N SER A 210 2.28 6.58 -24.13
CA SER A 210 3.45 6.54 -23.26
C SER A 210 3.79 5.10 -22.85
N PRO A 211 5.04 4.81 -22.46
CA PRO A 211 5.44 3.52 -21.89
C PRO A 211 4.54 3.06 -20.74
N PHE A 212 4.19 3.98 -19.83
CA PHE A 212 3.26 3.73 -18.73
C PHE A 212 1.88 3.31 -19.24
N THR A 213 1.29 4.09 -20.16
CA THR A 213 -0.04 3.81 -20.74
C THR A 213 -0.07 2.43 -21.42
N GLN A 214 0.99 2.09 -22.16
CA GLN A 214 1.11 0.79 -22.81
C GLN A 214 1.17 -0.36 -21.80
N CYS A 215 1.96 -0.19 -20.74
CA CYS A 215 2.11 -1.24 -19.73
C CYS A 215 0.82 -1.45 -18.92
N VAL A 216 0.09 -0.39 -18.58
CA VAL A 216 -1.23 -0.50 -17.93
C VAL A 216 -2.22 -1.26 -18.82
N LYS A 217 -2.26 -0.95 -20.14
CA LYS A 217 -3.10 -1.71 -21.10
C LYS A 217 -2.69 -3.19 -21.15
N ARG A 218 -1.39 -3.49 -21.18
CA ARG A 218 -0.85 -4.86 -21.29
C ARG A 218 -0.95 -5.68 -20.01
N ARG A 219 -1.04 -5.06 -18.84
CA ARG A 219 -1.14 -5.75 -17.55
C ARG A 219 -2.32 -6.71 -17.50
N HIS A 220 -3.42 -6.36 -18.17
CA HIS A 220 -4.63 -7.20 -18.25
C HIS A 220 -4.52 -8.35 -19.27
N LEU A 221 -3.52 -8.34 -20.14
CA LEU A 221 -3.32 -9.38 -21.16
C LEU A 221 -2.59 -10.62 -20.62
N GLY A 222 -2.23 -10.63 -19.34
CA GLY A 222 -1.44 -11.70 -18.73
C GLY A 222 0.03 -11.69 -19.15
N PRO A 223 0.83 -12.70 -18.76
CA PRO A 223 2.27 -12.70 -18.97
C PRO A 223 2.67 -12.89 -20.44
N LYS A 224 3.81 -12.29 -20.85
CA LYS A 224 4.25 -12.24 -22.26
C LYS A 224 4.29 -13.63 -22.94
N PRO A 225 4.83 -14.70 -22.32
CA PRO A 225 4.91 -16.02 -22.95
C PRO A 225 3.55 -16.66 -23.27
N LEU A 226 2.48 -16.25 -22.58
CA LEU A 226 1.14 -16.82 -22.72
C LEU A 226 0.22 -15.97 -23.61
N ARG A 227 0.70 -14.81 -24.07
CA ARG A 227 -0.05 -13.97 -25.01
C ARG A 227 -0.02 -14.61 -26.39
N ARG A 228 -1.18 -14.64 -27.05
CA ARG A 228 -1.26 -15.06 -28.46
C ARG A 228 -0.43 -14.09 -29.33
N ASN A 229 0.50 -14.64 -30.11
CA ASN A 229 1.17 -13.89 -31.17
C ASN A 229 0.16 -13.61 -32.29
N LEU A 230 -0.32 -12.37 -32.36
CA LEU A 230 -1.20 -11.92 -33.43
C LEU A 230 -0.36 -11.60 -34.67
N TYR A 231 -0.43 -12.45 -35.68
CA TYR A 231 0.09 -12.12 -37.01
C TYR A 231 -0.93 -11.25 -37.73
N LYS A 232 -0.48 -10.13 -38.32
CA LYS A 232 -1.35 -9.13 -39.02
C LYS A 232 -2.29 -9.76 -40.06
N ASN A 233 -1.95 -10.95 -40.57
CA ASN A 233 -2.69 -11.64 -41.62
C ASN A 233 -3.74 -12.64 -41.11
N LEU A 234 -3.78 -12.97 -39.80
CA LEU A 234 -4.78 -13.85 -39.21
C LEU A 234 -5.70 -13.04 -38.29
N ASN A 235 -6.80 -12.54 -38.85
CA ASN A 235 -7.86 -11.90 -38.06
C ASN A 235 -8.88 -12.96 -37.61
N LYS A 236 -9.06 -13.08 -36.28
CA LYS A 236 -10.34 -13.13 -35.52
C LYS A 236 -10.29 -14.04 -34.28
N SER A 237 -9.62 -13.53 -33.26
CA SER A 237 -10.00 -13.64 -31.85
C SER A 237 -9.05 -12.68 -31.13
N ARG A 238 -9.52 -11.46 -30.89
CA ARG A 238 -8.78 -10.44 -30.11
C ARG A 238 -8.79 -10.74 -28.61
N GLU A 239 -9.47 -11.81 -28.20
CA GLU A 239 -9.59 -12.21 -26.81
C GLU A 239 -8.24 -12.73 -26.34
N SER A 240 -7.61 -11.99 -25.42
CA SER A 240 -6.49 -12.52 -24.68
C SER A 240 -6.97 -13.73 -23.91
N VAL A 241 -6.36 -14.89 -24.17
CA VAL A 241 -6.68 -16.18 -23.54
C VAL A 241 -6.72 -16.10 -22.01
N LEU A 242 -5.99 -15.15 -21.43
CA LEU A 242 -5.83 -14.95 -19.99
C LEU A 242 -6.19 -13.53 -19.55
N HIS A 243 -7.24 -12.93 -20.14
CA HIS A 243 -7.68 -11.58 -19.76
C HIS A 243 -7.94 -11.51 -18.24
N GLY A 244 -7.27 -10.58 -17.55
CA GLY A 244 -7.42 -10.39 -16.11
C GLY A 244 -6.73 -11.44 -15.22
N TRP A 245 -5.98 -12.40 -15.80
CA TRP A 245 -5.22 -13.36 -15.00
C TRP A 245 -3.99 -12.70 -14.37
N GLN A 246 -4.03 -12.53 -13.05
CA GLN A 246 -3.00 -11.86 -12.26
C GLN A 246 -2.49 -12.79 -11.14
N PRO A 247 -1.63 -13.77 -11.46
CA PRO A 247 -1.22 -14.81 -10.51
C PRO A 247 -0.48 -14.23 -9.30
N VAL A 248 0.34 -13.19 -9.51
CA VAL A 248 1.07 -12.54 -8.42
C VAL A 248 0.12 -11.85 -7.43
N GLU A 249 -0.92 -11.17 -7.94
CA GLU A 249 -1.91 -10.52 -7.08
C GLU A 249 -2.71 -11.56 -6.31
N SER A 250 -3.10 -12.66 -6.96
CA SER A 250 -3.76 -13.78 -6.30
C SER A 250 -2.91 -14.37 -5.18
N LEU A 251 -1.61 -14.57 -5.41
CA LEU A 251 -0.68 -15.04 -4.38
C LEU A 251 -0.58 -14.05 -3.23
N LEU A 252 -0.40 -12.76 -3.53
CA LEU A 252 -0.27 -11.71 -2.51
C LEU A 252 -1.53 -11.65 -1.62
N ARG A 253 -2.72 -11.82 -2.22
CA ARG A 253 -3.99 -11.92 -1.49
C ARG A 253 -4.00 -13.12 -0.55
N THR A 254 -3.67 -14.32 -1.04
CA THR A 254 -3.59 -15.54 -0.22
C THR A 254 -2.57 -15.42 0.91
N LEU A 255 -1.42 -14.79 0.66
CA LEU A 255 -0.40 -14.56 1.69
C LEU A 255 -0.89 -13.60 2.78
N ARG A 256 -1.60 -12.52 2.40
CA ARG A 256 -2.17 -11.56 3.35
C ARG A 256 -3.29 -12.16 4.18
N GLU A 257 -4.15 -12.98 3.58
CA GLU A 257 -5.24 -13.66 4.27
C GLU A 257 -4.70 -14.66 5.31
N ARG A 258 -3.67 -15.44 4.97
CA ARG A 258 -3.13 -16.49 5.86
C ARG A 258 -2.12 -15.98 6.88
N PHE A 259 -1.21 -15.10 6.46
CA PHE A 259 -0.06 -14.70 7.28
C PHE A 259 -0.13 -13.22 7.71
N GLY A 260 -1.24 -12.54 7.43
CA GLY A 260 -1.42 -11.12 7.78
C GLY A 260 -1.32 -10.84 9.27
N THR A 261 -1.51 -11.83 10.14
CA THR A 261 -1.30 -11.72 11.60
C THR A 261 0.17 -11.76 12.00
N PHE A 262 1.03 -12.37 11.18
CA PHE A 262 2.46 -12.53 11.46
C PHE A 262 3.33 -11.50 10.71
N ALA A 263 2.94 -11.14 9.49
CA ALA A 263 3.77 -10.32 8.61
C ALA A 263 2.96 -9.33 7.77
N VAL A 264 3.66 -8.28 7.33
CA VAL A 264 3.19 -7.31 6.36
C VAL A 264 3.89 -7.56 5.02
N PHE A 265 3.12 -7.60 3.93
CA PHE A 265 3.60 -7.89 2.58
C PHE A 265 3.61 -6.65 1.69
N PHE A 266 4.78 -6.34 1.15
CA PHE A 266 5.07 -5.18 0.30
C PHE A 266 5.34 -5.63 -1.12
N CYS A 267 4.76 -4.94 -2.10
CA CYS A 267 4.96 -5.24 -3.52
C CYS A 267 4.76 -3.96 -4.33
N ASN A 268 5.55 -3.80 -5.39
CA ASN A 268 5.24 -2.85 -6.45
C ASN A 268 4.22 -3.51 -7.39
N GLU A 269 2.98 -3.04 -7.37
CA GLU A 269 1.90 -3.60 -8.18
C GLU A 269 2.15 -3.37 -9.67
N LEU A 270 2.78 -2.26 -10.03
CA LEU A 270 3.03 -1.90 -11.43
C LEU A 270 4.16 -2.73 -12.04
N SER A 271 5.12 -3.17 -11.23
CA SER A 271 6.24 -4.03 -11.62
C SER A 271 6.55 -5.02 -10.50
N PRO A 272 5.77 -6.10 -10.36
CA PRO A 272 5.89 -7.01 -9.24
C PRO A 272 7.03 -8.00 -9.47
N GLU A 273 8.26 -7.55 -9.30
CA GLU A 273 9.45 -8.39 -9.42
C GLU A 273 9.83 -9.06 -8.09
N VAL A 274 9.48 -8.40 -6.98
CA VAL A 274 9.82 -8.83 -5.63
C VAL A 274 8.64 -8.57 -4.70
N ILE A 275 8.30 -9.58 -3.88
CA ILE A 275 7.45 -9.41 -2.70
C ILE A 275 8.37 -9.34 -1.49
N ALA A 276 8.31 -8.23 -0.76
CA ALA A 276 9.09 -8.06 0.46
C ALA A 276 8.21 -8.32 1.69
N VAL A 277 8.76 -9.04 2.66
CA VAL A 277 8.07 -9.47 3.88
C VAL A 277 8.71 -8.79 5.07
N LEU A 278 7.88 -8.24 5.96
CA LEU A 278 8.32 -7.68 7.22
C LEU A 278 7.51 -8.30 8.35
N TRP A 279 8.19 -8.90 9.33
CA TRP A 279 7.52 -9.43 10.51
C TRP A 279 6.89 -8.32 11.33
N ARG A 280 5.71 -8.60 11.90
CA ARG A 280 5.10 -7.66 12.85
C ARG A 280 5.88 -7.67 14.17
N PRO A 281 5.93 -6.53 14.88
CA PRO A 281 6.53 -6.48 16.21
C PRO A 281 5.86 -7.48 17.16
N GLY A 282 6.65 -8.14 18.01
CA GLY A 282 6.14 -9.06 19.03
C GLY A 282 5.77 -10.48 18.55
N VAL A 283 5.81 -10.75 17.24
CA VAL A 283 5.40 -12.07 16.70
C VAL A 283 6.23 -13.23 17.24
N PHE A 284 7.50 -12.98 17.56
CA PHE A 284 8.43 -13.97 18.10
C PHE A 284 8.62 -13.84 19.61
N GLU A 285 7.75 -13.10 20.32
CA GLU A 285 7.79 -13.10 21.78
C GLU A 285 7.27 -14.43 22.34
N ALA A 286 7.94 -14.90 23.38
CA ALA A 286 7.56 -16.10 24.09
C ALA A 286 6.21 -15.89 24.79
N GLN A 287 5.29 -16.82 24.59
CA GLN A 287 3.92 -16.73 25.09
C GLN A 287 3.44 -18.06 25.64
N ARG A 288 2.38 -18.04 26.44
CA ARG A 288 1.74 -19.27 26.89
C ARG A 288 1.05 -19.95 25.71
N PHE A 289 1.11 -21.27 25.67
CA PHE A 289 0.40 -22.04 24.66
C PHE A 289 -1.11 -21.90 24.83
N THR A 290 -1.82 -21.68 23.73
CA THR A 290 -3.28 -21.75 23.65
C THR A 290 -3.65 -22.62 22.46
N THR A 291 -4.75 -23.37 22.56
CA THR A 291 -5.21 -24.22 21.46
C THR A 291 -5.64 -23.40 20.24
N VAL A 292 -6.19 -22.19 20.48
CA VAL A 292 -6.68 -21.29 19.43
C VAL A 292 -5.54 -20.74 18.57
N ASP A 293 -4.41 -20.36 19.19
CA ASP A 293 -3.25 -19.79 18.49
C ASP A 293 -2.07 -20.79 18.44
N SER A 294 -2.40 -22.07 18.21
CA SER A 294 -1.43 -23.17 18.22
C SER A 294 -0.65 -23.32 16.91
N GLU A 295 -1.10 -22.67 15.83
CA GLU A 295 -0.47 -22.74 14.52
C GLU A 295 0.93 -22.13 14.54
N TYR A 296 1.86 -22.81 13.86
CA TYR A 296 3.27 -22.40 13.72
C TYR A 296 3.96 -22.11 15.06
N LYS A 297 3.62 -22.83 16.13
CA LYS A 297 4.29 -22.69 17.42
C LYS A 297 5.34 -23.78 17.61
N ARG A 298 6.45 -23.41 18.26
CA ARG A 298 7.45 -24.36 18.76
C ARG A 298 7.74 -24.07 20.25
N PRO A 299 8.06 -25.08 21.06
CA PRO A 299 8.50 -24.86 22.43
C PRO A 299 9.80 -24.04 22.46
N VAL A 300 9.94 -23.21 23.48
CA VAL A 300 11.19 -22.46 23.72
C VAL A 300 12.27 -23.38 24.31
N GLU A 301 11.87 -24.30 25.18
CA GLU A 301 12.75 -25.26 25.84
C GLU A 301 12.62 -26.66 25.21
N ASP A 302 13.73 -27.38 25.07
CA ASP A 302 13.72 -28.76 24.54
C ASP A 302 13.02 -29.76 25.49
N GLN A 303 12.97 -29.45 26.80
CA GLN A 303 12.30 -30.27 27.80
C GLN A 303 10.97 -29.64 28.19
N TRP A 304 9.87 -30.23 27.72
CA TRP A 304 8.52 -29.75 28.01
C TRP A 304 8.17 -29.88 29.51
N LYS A 305 7.77 -28.77 30.11
CA LYS A 305 7.21 -28.64 31.45
C LYS A 305 5.82 -27.99 31.35
N GLU A 306 4.99 -28.11 32.38
CA GLU A 306 3.63 -27.54 32.35
C GLU A 306 3.61 -26.01 32.12
N ASP A 307 4.66 -25.31 32.53
CA ASP A 307 4.83 -23.86 32.34
C ASP A 307 5.66 -23.49 31.08
N SER A 308 5.92 -24.43 30.17
CA SER A 308 6.75 -24.18 28.99
C SER A 308 6.10 -23.15 28.06
N LEU A 309 6.85 -22.08 27.78
CA LEU A 309 6.45 -21.08 26.80
C LEU A 309 6.68 -21.60 25.38
N VAL A 310 5.87 -21.08 24.46
CA VAL A 310 6.01 -21.32 23.02
C VAL A 310 6.38 -20.03 22.32
N VAL A 311 7.07 -20.18 21.20
CA VAL A 311 7.43 -19.09 20.30
C VAL A 311 6.94 -19.42 18.90
N THR A 312 6.62 -18.39 18.12
CA THR A 312 6.28 -18.56 16.72
C THR A 312 7.49 -19.09 15.94
N ASN A 313 7.29 -20.16 15.20
CA ASN A 313 8.30 -20.81 14.38
C ASN A 313 8.38 -20.14 13.01
N GLN A 314 9.36 -19.26 12.85
CA GLN A 314 9.64 -18.60 11.58
C GLN A 314 9.87 -19.59 10.44
N ASP A 315 10.56 -20.70 10.69
CA ASP A 315 10.94 -21.64 9.63
C ASP A 315 9.72 -22.36 9.04
N ASP A 316 8.72 -22.67 9.86
CA ASP A 316 7.48 -23.29 9.39
C ASP A 316 6.64 -22.32 8.56
N ILE A 317 6.54 -21.06 8.99
CA ILE A 317 5.86 -20.01 8.22
C ILE A 317 6.55 -19.83 6.86
N ILE A 318 7.88 -19.69 6.84
CA ILE A 318 8.64 -19.55 5.58
C ILE A 318 8.51 -20.79 4.71
N ARG A 319 8.47 -21.99 5.30
CA ARG A 319 8.25 -23.25 4.57
C ARG A 319 6.86 -23.27 3.92
N GLU A 320 5.81 -22.84 4.61
CA GLU A 320 4.46 -22.79 4.03
C GLU A 320 4.33 -21.71 2.96
N ILE A 321 4.91 -20.52 3.19
CA ILE A 321 5.01 -19.47 2.17
C ILE A 321 5.69 -20.02 0.91
N ARG A 322 6.79 -20.77 1.06
CA ARG A 322 7.48 -21.42 -0.06
C ARG A 322 6.58 -22.41 -0.79
N HIS A 323 5.78 -23.19 -0.05
CA HIS A 323 4.86 -24.15 -0.65
C HIS A 323 3.76 -23.47 -1.47
N LEU A 324 3.14 -22.42 -0.93
CA LEU A 324 2.08 -21.65 -1.61
C LEU A 324 2.61 -20.88 -2.82
N ALA A 325 3.86 -20.40 -2.75
CA ALA A 325 4.46 -19.57 -3.78
C ALA A 325 5.23 -20.37 -4.86
N ARG A 326 5.30 -21.70 -4.78
CA ARG A 326 6.20 -22.55 -5.59
C ARG A 326 6.12 -22.34 -7.10
N ASP A 327 4.94 -22.02 -7.62
CA ASP A 327 4.68 -21.89 -9.05
C ASP A 327 4.87 -20.44 -9.55
N ILE A 328 5.14 -19.50 -8.63
CA ILE A 328 5.20 -18.05 -8.91
C ILE A 328 6.55 -17.45 -8.51
N VAL A 329 7.16 -17.95 -7.44
CA VAL A 329 8.39 -17.41 -6.83
C VAL A 329 9.55 -18.34 -7.14
N VAL A 330 10.63 -17.77 -7.67
CA VAL A 330 11.86 -18.49 -8.06
C VAL A 330 12.79 -18.69 -6.87
N ASP A 331 12.85 -17.71 -5.98
CA ASP A 331 13.78 -17.73 -4.83
C ASP A 331 13.20 -16.96 -3.64
N ILE A 332 13.52 -17.42 -2.43
CA ILE A 332 13.15 -16.77 -1.17
C ILE A 332 14.41 -16.54 -0.37
N LYS A 333 14.80 -15.27 -0.26
CA LYS A 333 15.94 -14.84 0.55
C LYS A 333 15.45 -14.34 1.90
N VAL A 334 15.71 -15.10 2.95
CA VAL A 334 15.55 -14.64 4.33
C VAL A 334 16.72 -13.74 4.68
N LEU A 335 16.44 -12.60 5.30
CA LEU A 335 17.41 -11.60 5.74
C LEU A 335 17.46 -11.60 7.27
N ASP A 336 18.64 -11.33 7.84
CA ASP A 336 18.80 -11.20 9.28
C ASP A 336 17.99 -9.99 9.76
N ASP A 337 16.86 -10.26 10.39
CA ASP A 337 16.00 -9.24 10.95
C ASP A 337 16.53 -8.84 12.34
N LYS A 338 17.02 -7.61 12.45
CA LYS A 338 17.53 -7.03 13.70
C LYS A 338 16.47 -6.91 14.79
N SER A 339 15.19 -7.06 14.46
CA SER A 339 14.07 -7.05 15.42
C SER A 339 13.78 -8.42 16.04
N ILE A 340 14.33 -9.50 15.47
CA ILE A 340 14.33 -10.81 16.10
C ILE A 340 15.41 -10.76 17.18
N LYS A 341 15.01 -10.49 18.42
CA LYS A 341 15.90 -10.79 19.55
C LYS A 341 16.03 -12.31 19.61
N PRO A 342 17.23 -12.89 19.53
CA PRO A 342 17.41 -14.28 19.89
C PRO A 342 16.95 -14.43 21.35
N ALA A 343 16.14 -15.46 21.60
CA ALA A 343 15.71 -15.84 22.94
C ALA A 343 16.91 -16.10 23.87
#